data_AF-X1T625-F1
#
_entry.id   AF-X1T625-F1
#
_cell.length_a   1.000
_cell.length_b   1.000
_cell.length_c   1.000
_cell.angle_alpha   90.00
_cell.angle_beta   90.00
_cell.angle_gamma   90.00
#
_symmetry.space_group_name_H-M   'P 1'
#
loop_
_entity.id
_entity.type
_entity.pdbx_description
1 polymer ?
#
loop_
_entity_poly.entity_id
_entity_poly.type
_entity_poly.pdbx_seq_one_letter_code
_entity_poly.pdbx_strand_id
1 'polypeptide(L)'
;MINGTQFSTGLAGLINHIGMGLCDIADTHGAMSLDALKGTDIPFNKNIFKLRPHPGAIKSAKNIKNLIKGSHILKSHKDCQKVQDPYSLRCMAQVHGAVRDIFYFAKKTIEIEINSVTDNPLVFPEKNLILSNGNFHAEPVAFALDMMAIGLA
;
A
#
# COMPACT_ATOMS: atom_id res chain seq x y z
N MET A 1 -11.71 -2.86 31.81
CA MET A 1 -10.97 -3.19 30.57
C MET A 1 -10.33 -1.90 30.06
N ILE A 2 -9.10 -1.61 30.50
CA ILE A 2 -8.35 -0.40 30.09
C ILE A 2 -7.00 -0.80 29.45
N ASN A 3 -6.56 -2.04 29.66
CA ASN A 3 -5.26 -2.50 29.26
C ASN A 3 -5.29 -3.14 27.85
N GLY A 4 -4.38 -2.71 27.00
CA GLY A 4 -4.24 -3.19 25.63
C GLY A 4 -4.21 -2.11 24.57
N THR A 5 -4.17 -2.56 23.32
CA THR A 5 -3.92 -1.69 22.15
C THR A 5 -5.17 -1.52 21.29
N GLN A 6 -6.34 -1.96 21.77
CA GLN A 6 -7.56 -2.12 20.98
C GLN A 6 -7.98 -0.84 20.25
N PHE A 7 -7.87 0.31 20.89
CA PHE A 7 -8.22 1.60 20.28
C PHE A 7 -7.26 1.98 19.14
N SER A 8 -5.95 1.96 19.41
CA SER A 8 -4.91 2.29 18.43
C SER A 8 -4.94 1.32 17.23
N THR A 9 -5.09 0.03 17.51
CA THR A 9 -5.16 -1.04 16.50
C THR A 9 -6.42 -0.92 15.65
N GLY A 10 -7.57 -0.62 16.28
CA GLY A 10 -8.82 -0.39 15.55
C GLY A 10 -8.74 0.80 14.59
N LEU A 11 -8.16 1.92 15.05
CA LEU A 11 -7.94 3.09 14.21
C LEU A 11 -6.95 2.79 13.07
N ALA A 12 -5.85 2.11 13.36
CA ALA A 12 -4.87 1.69 12.36
C ALA A 12 -5.50 0.80 11.28
N GLY A 13 -6.37 -0.14 11.68
CA GLY A 13 -7.13 -0.98 10.74
C GLY A 13 -8.02 -0.18 9.79
N LEU A 14 -8.74 0.82 10.32
CA LEU A 14 -9.58 1.71 9.51
C LEU A 14 -8.73 2.55 8.53
N ILE A 15 -7.65 3.16 9.02
CA ILE A 15 -6.73 3.96 8.20
C ILE A 15 -6.13 3.11 7.08
N ASN A 16 -5.67 1.89 7.40
CA ASN A 16 -5.12 0.98 6.42
C ASN A 16 -6.15 0.58 5.35
N HIS A 17 -7.40 0.32 5.75
CA HIS A 17 -8.48 0.02 4.81
C HIS A 17 -8.74 1.18 3.83
N ILE A 18 -8.87 2.40 4.35
CA ILE A 18 -9.09 3.61 3.55
C ILE A 18 -7.87 3.86 2.63
N GLY A 19 -6.65 3.79 3.17
CA GLY A 19 -5.42 4.06 2.43
C GLY A 19 -5.17 3.07 1.28
N MET A 20 -5.51 1.80 1.47
CA MET A 20 -5.50 0.81 0.38
C MET A 20 -6.45 1.18 -0.76
N GLY A 21 -7.65 1.71 -0.44
CA GLY A 21 -8.58 2.25 -1.43
C GLY A 21 -8.03 3.50 -2.12
N LEU A 22 -7.39 4.40 -1.38
CA LEU A 22 -6.72 5.58 -1.94
C LEU A 22 -5.60 5.21 -2.93
N CYS A 23 -4.86 4.12 -2.69
CA CYS A 23 -3.86 3.63 -3.64
C CYS A 23 -4.50 3.22 -4.98
N ASP A 24 -5.68 2.58 -4.96
CA ASP A 24 -6.40 2.20 -6.19
C ASP A 24 -6.98 3.43 -6.92
N ILE A 25 -7.44 4.44 -6.16
CA ILE A 25 -7.87 5.73 -6.70
C ILE A 25 -6.69 6.47 -7.33
N ALA A 26 -5.50 6.44 -6.71
CA ALA A 26 -4.29 7.06 -7.26
C ALA A 26 -3.89 6.44 -8.61
N ASP A 27 -3.92 5.11 -8.73
CA ASP A 27 -3.70 4.43 -10.01
C ASP A 27 -4.75 4.86 -11.07
N THR A 28 -6.00 5.06 -10.65
CA THR A 28 -7.09 5.50 -11.54
C THR A 28 -6.86 6.92 -12.07
N HIS A 29 -6.62 7.89 -11.19
CA HIS A 29 -6.30 9.25 -11.61
C HIS A 29 -5.03 9.30 -12.44
N GLY A 30 -4.01 8.52 -12.05
CA GLY A 30 -2.78 8.40 -12.79
C GLY A 30 -2.98 7.88 -14.21
N ALA A 31 -3.80 6.85 -14.39
CA ALA A 31 -4.18 6.34 -15.71
C ALA A 31 -4.92 7.39 -16.55
N MET A 32 -5.86 8.14 -15.94
CA MET A 32 -6.57 9.22 -16.62
C MET A 32 -5.60 10.34 -17.05
N SER A 33 -4.68 10.75 -16.19
CA SER A 33 -3.66 11.75 -16.52
C SER A 33 -2.72 11.26 -17.62
N LEU A 34 -2.26 10.01 -17.54
CA LEU A 34 -1.42 9.40 -18.56
C LEU A 34 -2.10 9.44 -19.93
N ASP A 35 -3.37 9.01 -19.99
CA ASP A 35 -4.11 8.96 -21.25
C ASP A 35 -4.38 10.36 -21.80
N ALA A 36 -4.92 11.28 -20.97
CA ALA A 36 -5.23 12.66 -21.37
C ALA A 36 -3.99 13.43 -21.85
N LEU A 37 -2.83 13.17 -21.25
CA LEU A 37 -1.55 13.82 -21.60
C LEU A 37 -0.80 13.12 -22.73
N LYS A 38 -1.42 12.13 -23.41
CA LYS A 38 -0.80 11.36 -24.49
C LYS A 38 0.54 10.75 -24.03
N GLY A 39 0.51 10.11 -22.87
CA GLY A 39 1.64 9.36 -22.31
C GLY A 39 1.67 7.90 -22.79
N THR A 40 2.88 7.34 -22.82
CA THR A 40 3.12 5.98 -23.30
C THR A 40 2.87 4.91 -22.22
N ASP A 41 2.41 3.73 -22.64
CA ASP A 41 2.21 2.58 -21.76
C ASP A 41 3.49 1.71 -21.55
N ILE A 42 4.58 2.02 -22.27
CA ILE A 42 5.85 1.28 -22.21
C ILE A 42 6.38 1.13 -20.77
N PRO A 43 6.37 2.15 -19.89
CA PRO A 43 6.86 2.04 -18.51
C PRO A 43 6.12 1.01 -17.66
N PHE A 44 4.89 0.62 -18.06
CA PHE A 44 4.05 -0.35 -17.36
C PHE A 44 4.20 -1.77 -17.92
N ASN A 45 5.23 -2.02 -18.75
CA ASN A 45 5.49 -3.34 -19.32
C ASN A 45 5.91 -4.35 -18.24
N LYS A 46 5.23 -5.51 -18.22
CA LYS A 46 5.51 -6.61 -17.28
C LYS A 46 6.98 -7.05 -17.24
N ASN A 47 7.72 -6.94 -18.35
CA ASN A 47 9.12 -7.33 -18.40
C ASN A 47 10.01 -6.41 -17.55
N ILE A 48 9.65 -5.13 -17.38
CA ILE A 48 10.36 -4.20 -16.50
C ILE A 48 10.23 -4.67 -15.05
N PHE A 49 9.01 -5.02 -14.62
CA PHE A 49 8.76 -5.47 -13.25
C PHE A 49 9.19 -6.92 -12.98
N LYS A 50 9.48 -7.71 -14.02
CA LYS A 50 10.20 -8.98 -13.83
C LYS A 50 11.65 -8.77 -13.39
N LEU A 51 12.28 -7.67 -13.83
CA LEU A 51 13.66 -7.34 -13.47
C LEU A 51 13.76 -6.65 -12.10
N ARG A 52 12.70 -5.96 -11.67
CA ARG A 52 12.61 -5.32 -10.35
C ARG A 52 11.24 -5.57 -9.70
N PRO A 53 11.04 -6.72 -9.03
CA PRO A 53 9.71 -7.25 -8.71
C PRO A 53 9.15 -6.78 -7.36
N HIS A 54 9.05 -5.47 -7.15
CA HIS A 54 8.31 -4.95 -5.98
C HIS A 54 6.80 -5.22 -6.15
N PRO A 55 6.13 -5.90 -5.20
CA PRO A 55 4.73 -6.32 -5.33
C PRO A 55 3.77 -5.17 -5.62
N GLY A 56 3.90 -4.07 -4.87
CA GLY A 56 3.08 -2.88 -5.07
C GLY A 56 3.28 -2.27 -6.44
N ALA A 57 4.52 -2.21 -6.93
CA ALA A 57 4.82 -1.67 -8.25
C ALA A 57 4.25 -2.52 -9.39
N ILE A 58 4.33 -3.85 -9.25
CA ILE A 58 3.68 -4.80 -10.17
C ILE A 58 2.16 -4.58 -10.19
N LYS A 59 1.55 -4.40 -9.01
CA LYS A 59 0.11 -4.18 -8.86
C LYS A 59 -0.33 -2.86 -9.52
N SER A 60 0.35 -1.76 -9.23
CA SER A 60 0.05 -0.45 -9.83
C SER A 60 0.25 -0.46 -11.35
N ALA A 61 1.34 -1.05 -11.85
CA ALA A 61 1.55 -1.17 -13.29
C ALA A 61 0.44 -1.98 -13.99
N LYS A 62 0.01 -3.08 -13.37
CA LYS A 62 -1.10 -3.89 -13.88
C LYS A 62 -2.42 -3.11 -13.88
N ASN A 63 -2.72 -2.40 -12.79
CA ASN A 63 -3.92 -1.58 -12.67
C ASN A 63 -3.97 -0.49 -13.76
N ILE A 64 -2.92 0.34 -13.86
CA ILE A 64 -2.82 1.43 -14.83
C ILE A 64 -2.96 0.90 -16.26
N LYS A 65 -2.23 -0.18 -16.59
CA LYS A 65 -2.28 -0.78 -17.93
C LYS A 65 -3.67 -1.32 -18.29
N ASN A 66 -4.40 -1.87 -17.32
CA ASN A 66 -5.77 -2.32 -17.55
C ASN A 66 -6.73 -1.16 -17.76
N LEU A 67 -6.55 -0.06 -17.03
CA LEU A 67 -7.43 1.13 -17.10
C LEU A 67 -7.32 1.85 -18.44
N ILE A 68 -6.12 1.95 -19.02
CA ILE A 68 -5.91 2.60 -20.33
C ILE A 68 -6.11 1.65 -21.53
N LYS A 69 -6.46 0.38 -21.26
CA LYS A 69 -6.57 -0.65 -22.30
C LYS A 69 -7.66 -0.27 -23.30
N GLY A 70 -7.26 -0.15 -24.57
CA GLY A 70 -8.19 0.16 -25.65
C GLY A 70 -8.41 1.65 -25.90
N SER A 71 -7.75 2.54 -25.15
CA SER A 71 -7.87 3.99 -25.38
C SER A 71 -7.49 4.38 -26.81
N HIS A 72 -8.34 5.21 -27.41
CA HIS A 72 -8.07 5.84 -28.70
C HIS A 72 -7.00 6.93 -28.58
N ILE A 73 -6.88 7.59 -27.42
CA ILE A 73 -5.87 8.63 -27.20
C ILE A 73 -4.48 8.00 -27.12
N LEU A 74 -4.35 6.89 -26.39
CA LEU A 74 -3.11 6.09 -26.36
C LEU A 74 -2.64 5.69 -27.77
N LYS A 75 -3.57 5.23 -28.62
CA LYS A 75 -3.24 4.89 -30.02
C LYS A 75 -2.87 6.10 -30.86
N SER A 76 -3.49 7.26 -30.61
CA SER A 76 -3.34 8.47 -31.44
C SER A 76 -1.92 9.04 -31.45
N HIS A 77 -1.07 8.69 -30.48
CA HIS A 77 0.26 9.27 -30.32
C HIS A 77 1.40 8.23 -30.34
N LYS A 78 1.12 7.01 -30.81
CA LYS A 78 2.09 5.92 -30.86
C LYS A 78 3.37 6.27 -31.65
N ASP A 79 3.22 7.07 -32.71
CA ASP A 79 4.31 7.50 -33.59
C ASP A 79 4.78 8.94 -33.29
N CYS A 80 4.59 9.43 -32.06
CA CYS A 80 5.05 10.77 -31.69
C CYS A 80 6.58 10.84 -31.50
N GLN A 81 7.16 12.04 -31.68
CA GLN A 81 8.61 12.26 -31.53
C GLN A 81 9.09 12.24 -30.07
N LYS A 82 8.20 12.06 -29.09
CA LYS A 82 8.53 12.09 -27.67
C LYS A 82 9.26 10.81 -27.28
N VAL A 83 10.51 10.94 -26.85
CA VAL A 83 11.33 9.79 -26.44
C VAL A 83 10.91 9.25 -25.07
N GLN A 84 10.58 10.14 -24.12
CA GLN A 84 10.19 9.75 -22.76
C GLN A 84 9.14 10.69 -22.17
N ASP A 85 8.28 10.12 -21.33
CA ASP A 85 7.40 10.90 -20.48
C ASP A 85 8.13 11.48 -19.26
N PRO A 86 7.61 12.61 -18.70
CA PRO A 86 8.03 13.13 -17.40
C PRO A 86 7.90 12.08 -16.30
N TYR A 87 8.67 12.25 -15.23
CA TYR A 87 8.73 11.28 -14.14
C TYR A 87 7.39 11.08 -13.43
N SER A 88 6.57 12.13 -13.34
CA SER A 88 5.22 12.05 -12.78
C SER A 88 4.32 11.02 -13.48
N LEU A 89 4.56 10.75 -14.77
CA LEU A 89 3.86 9.72 -15.54
C LEU A 89 4.66 8.41 -15.58
N ARG A 90 5.95 8.51 -15.90
CA ARG A 90 6.80 7.35 -16.17
C ARG A 90 7.14 6.53 -14.93
N CYS A 91 7.28 7.17 -13.78
CA CYS A 91 7.66 6.53 -12.52
C CYS A 91 6.44 6.20 -11.63
N MET A 92 5.23 6.43 -12.13
CA MET A 92 3.99 6.32 -11.36
C MET A 92 3.81 4.95 -10.69
N ALA A 93 4.07 3.86 -11.42
CA ALA A 93 3.95 2.53 -10.85
C ALA A 93 4.96 2.27 -9.73
N GLN A 94 6.18 2.81 -9.83
CA GLN A 94 7.20 2.68 -8.80
C GLN A 94 6.81 3.50 -7.56
N VAL A 95 6.31 4.71 -7.74
CA VAL A 95 5.92 5.61 -6.65
C VAL A 95 4.66 5.09 -5.95
N HIS A 96 3.57 4.89 -6.68
CA HIS A 96 2.32 4.35 -6.12
C HIS A 96 2.54 2.97 -5.51
N GLY A 97 3.37 2.15 -6.17
CA GLY A 97 3.69 0.82 -5.70
C GLY A 97 4.45 0.80 -4.37
N ALA A 98 5.39 1.72 -4.18
CA ALA A 98 6.12 1.84 -2.91
C ALA A 98 5.19 2.20 -1.75
N VAL A 99 4.25 3.13 -1.98
CA VAL A 99 3.20 3.47 -0.99
C VAL A 99 2.34 2.25 -0.69
N ARG A 100 1.93 1.50 -1.71
CA ARG A 100 1.13 0.29 -1.54
C ARG A 100 1.86 -0.79 -0.72
N ASP A 101 3.17 -0.95 -0.90
CA ASP A 101 3.98 -1.88 -0.12
C ASP A 101 4.04 -1.49 1.37
N ILE A 102 4.01 -0.18 1.70
CA ILE A 102 3.86 0.30 3.08
C ILE A 102 2.52 -0.15 3.68
N PHE A 103 1.41 0.01 2.96
CA PHE A 103 0.10 -0.45 3.44
C PHE A 103 0.03 -1.98 3.57
N TYR A 104 0.69 -2.74 2.69
CA TYR A 104 0.79 -4.19 2.87
C TYR A 104 1.55 -4.59 4.13
N PHE A 105 2.63 -3.88 4.45
CA PHE A 105 3.36 -4.06 5.69
C PHE A 105 2.48 -3.71 6.91
N ALA A 106 1.85 -2.53 6.90
CA ALA A 106 1.00 -2.08 7.99
C ALA A 106 -0.16 -3.04 8.24
N LYS A 107 -0.81 -3.52 7.17
CA LYS A 107 -1.86 -4.54 7.25
C LYS A 107 -1.40 -5.77 8.03
N LYS A 108 -0.22 -6.32 7.71
CA LYS A 108 0.31 -7.50 8.40
C LYS A 108 0.51 -7.24 9.90
N THR A 109 1.04 -6.08 10.26
CA THR A 109 1.23 -5.69 11.67
C THR A 109 -0.11 -5.59 12.40
N ILE A 110 -1.10 -4.94 11.78
CA ILE A 110 -2.45 -4.77 12.36
C ILE A 110 -3.16 -6.13 12.51
N GLU A 111 -3.04 -7.03 11.53
CA GLU A 111 -3.66 -8.36 11.58
C GLU A 111 -3.07 -9.23 12.71
N ILE A 112 -1.79 -9.07 13.02
CA ILE A 112 -1.18 -9.75 14.19
C ILE A 112 -1.73 -9.15 15.48
N GLU A 113 -1.70 -7.82 15.60
CA GLU A 113 -2.07 -7.12 16.82
C GLU A 113 -3.54 -7.32 17.19
N ILE A 114 -4.46 -7.23 16.22
CA ILE A 114 -5.90 -7.36 16.45
C ILE A 114 -6.29 -8.78 16.92
N ASN A 115 -5.45 -9.77 16.66
CA ASN A 115 -5.63 -11.17 17.07
C ASN A 115 -4.73 -11.56 18.25
N SER A 116 -4.07 -10.60 18.91
CA SER A 116 -3.16 -10.85 20.03
C SER A 116 -3.81 -10.61 21.39
N VAL A 117 -3.30 -11.27 22.43
CA VAL A 117 -3.66 -10.95 23.83
C VAL A 117 -2.74 -9.82 24.32
N THR A 118 -3.23 -8.60 24.22
CA THR A 118 -2.48 -7.36 24.53
C THR A 118 -2.61 -6.95 26.00
N ASP A 119 -2.84 -7.88 26.91
CA ASP A 119 -3.13 -7.61 28.33
C ASP A 119 -1.99 -8.06 29.25
N ASN A 120 -2.04 -7.62 30.51
CA ASN A 120 -1.12 -7.99 31.57
C ASN A 120 -1.82 -7.95 32.94
N PRO A 121 -1.62 -8.98 33.80
CA PRO A 121 -0.86 -10.21 33.55
C PRO A 121 -1.63 -11.21 32.69
N LEU A 122 -0.91 -12.16 32.09
CA LEU A 122 -1.53 -13.30 31.41
C LEU A 122 -1.76 -14.44 32.40
N VAL A 123 -2.93 -15.06 32.31
CA VAL A 123 -3.33 -16.20 33.15
C VAL A 123 -3.38 -17.45 32.30
N PHE A 124 -2.68 -18.50 32.74
CA PHE A 124 -2.65 -19.83 32.11
C PHE A 124 -3.16 -20.88 33.12
N PRO A 125 -4.49 -21.09 33.23
CA PRO A 125 -5.09 -21.91 34.27
C PRO A 125 -4.62 -23.37 34.27
N GLU A 126 -4.52 -23.98 33.08
CA GLU A 126 -4.06 -25.37 32.90
C GLU A 126 -2.62 -25.60 33.40
N LYS A 127 -1.83 -24.53 33.52
CA LYS A 127 -0.46 -24.56 34.01
C LYS A 127 -0.32 -24.04 35.43
N ASN A 128 -1.43 -23.63 36.06
CA ASN A 128 -1.46 -22.90 37.33
C ASN A 128 -0.44 -21.74 37.36
N LEU A 129 -0.41 -20.96 36.27
CA LEU A 129 0.65 -19.98 36.00
C LEU A 129 0.08 -18.59 35.69
N ILE A 130 0.67 -17.56 36.28
CA ILE A 130 0.38 -16.14 36.00
C ILE A 130 1.70 -15.46 35.59
N LEU A 131 1.70 -14.79 34.44
CA LEU A 131 2.89 -14.17 33.85
C LEU A 131 2.69 -12.67 33.64
N SER A 132 3.56 -11.87 34.28
CA SER A 132 3.69 -10.44 33.98
C SER A 132 4.47 -10.23 32.68
N ASN A 133 4.05 -9.28 31.86
CA ASN A 133 4.59 -9.00 30.53
C ASN A 133 4.27 -7.56 30.08
N GLY A 134 4.66 -7.22 28.84
CA GLY A 134 4.48 -5.88 28.25
C GLY A 134 3.59 -5.83 27.00
N ASN A 135 2.72 -6.82 26.77
CA ASN A 135 1.91 -6.94 25.54
C ASN A 135 0.91 -5.78 25.32
N PHE A 136 0.70 -4.93 26.33
CA PHE A 136 -0.12 -3.71 26.20
C PHE A 136 0.59 -2.57 25.46
N HIS A 137 1.88 -2.72 25.14
CA HIS A 137 2.66 -1.68 24.48
C HIS A 137 2.48 -1.69 22.96
N ALA A 138 1.90 -0.61 22.41
CA ALA A 138 1.50 -0.52 21.00
C ALA A 138 2.60 -0.09 20.00
N GLU A 139 3.88 -0.33 20.31
CA GLU A 139 5.01 0.15 19.47
C GLU A 139 4.90 -0.32 18.01
N PRO A 140 4.58 -1.60 17.73
CA PRO A 140 4.45 -2.06 16.35
C PRO A 140 3.36 -1.32 15.57
N VAL A 141 2.24 -1.00 16.24
CA VAL A 141 1.12 -0.25 15.65
C VAL A 141 1.54 1.20 15.39
N ALA A 142 2.29 1.80 16.30
CA ALA A 142 2.81 3.16 16.14
C ALA A 142 3.69 3.28 14.89
N PHE A 143 4.65 2.37 14.70
CA PHE A 143 5.48 2.36 13.48
C PHE A 143 4.67 2.11 12.22
N ALA A 144 3.66 1.24 12.26
CA ALA A 144 2.78 1.03 11.12
C ALA A 144 2.03 2.32 10.75
N LEU A 145 1.53 3.06 11.74
CA LEU A 145 0.85 4.35 11.55
C LEU A 145 1.81 5.41 10.99
N ASP A 146 3.01 5.55 11.54
CA ASP A 146 4.02 6.52 11.07
C ASP A 146 4.42 6.25 9.62
N MET A 147 4.64 4.98 9.27
CA MET A 147 4.96 4.61 7.89
C MET A 147 3.79 4.90 6.95
N MET A 148 2.56 4.58 7.34
CA MET A 148 1.37 4.94 6.54
C MET A 148 1.23 6.45 6.37
N ALA A 149 1.52 7.24 7.41
CA ALA A 149 1.49 8.70 7.33
C ALA A 149 2.55 9.23 6.34
N ILE A 150 3.78 8.69 6.38
CA ILE A 150 4.83 9.02 5.40
C ILE A 150 4.41 8.61 3.98
N GLY A 151 3.78 7.44 3.83
CA GLY A 151 3.33 6.96 2.52
C GLY A 151 2.19 7.79 1.92
N LEU A 152 1.41 8.49 2.74
CA LEU A 152 0.31 9.35 2.30
C LEU A 152 0.73 10.79 1.96
N ALA A 153 1.91 11.23 2.40
CA ALA A 153 2.43 12.59 2.18
C ALA A 153 2.97 12.79 0.75
#